data_AF-A0A6B3I8I5-F1
#
_entry.id   AF-A0A6B3I8I5-F1
#
_cell.length_a   1.000
_cell.length_b   1.000
_cell.length_c   1.000
_cell.angle_alpha   90.00
_cell.angle_beta   90.00
_cell.angle_gamma   90.00
#
_symmetry.space_group_name_H-M   'P 1'
#
loop_
_entity.id
_entity.type
_entity.pdbx_description
1 polymer ?
#
loop_
_entity_poly.entity_id
_entity_poly.type
_entity_poly.pdbx_seq_one_letter_code
_entity_poly.pdbx_strand_id
1 'polypeptide(L)'
;MDRNIRTTDDVLTLLDGLFVPEAHRWSTDAASWWDDFYGDRSKPVPFFVDKPDESLVSYVDRGLITPGRALDLGCGPGRNAHALASLGFDVDAV
;
A
#
# COMPACT_ATOMS: atom_id res chain seq x y z
N MET A 1 -24.90 6.90 -2.37
CA MET A 1 -24.41 5.59 -2.84
C MET A 1 -25.18 4.53 -2.08
N ASP A 2 -26.01 3.75 -2.77
CA ASP A 2 -26.65 2.58 -2.15
C ASP A 2 -25.54 1.57 -1.80
N ARG A 3 -25.43 1.20 -0.52
CA ARG A 3 -24.35 0.33 0.00
C ARG A 3 -24.79 -1.13 0.12
N ASN A 4 -25.93 -1.47 -0.49
CA ASN A 4 -26.43 -2.84 -0.47
C ASN A 4 -25.62 -3.71 -1.42
N ILE A 5 -24.89 -4.67 -0.86
CA ILE A 5 -24.12 -5.67 -1.61
C ILE A 5 -24.88 -6.99 -1.53
N ARG A 6 -25.34 -7.53 -2.66
CA ARG A 6 -25.99 -8.85 -2.73
C ARG A 6 -25.28 -9.82 -3.65
N THR A 7 -24.49 -9.30 -4.58
CA THR A 7 -23.75 -10.05 -5.59
C THR A 7 -22.30 -9.59 -5.67
N THR A 8 -21.44 -10.36 -6.34
CA THR A 8 -20.06 -9.95 -6.65
C THR A 8 -20.03 -8.68 -7.51
N ASP A 9 -20.96 -8.53 -8.45
CA ASP A 9 -21.03 -7.35 -9.32
C ASP A 9 -21.36 -6.08 -8.53
N ASP A 10 -22.20 -6.19 -7.48
CA ASP A 10 -22.45 -5.08 -6.56
C ASP A 10 -21.18 -4.67 -5.81
N VAL A 11 -20.33 -5.63 -5.44
CA VAL A 11 -19.01 -5.35 -4.82
C VAL A 11 -18.12 -4.61 -5.80
N LEU A 12 -18.00 -5.11 -7.04
CA LEU A 12 -17.14 -4.47 -8.04
C LEU A 12 -17.61 -3.05 -8.35
N THR A 13 -18.93 -2.85 -8.51
CA THR A 13 -19.52 -1.53 -8.72
C THR A 13 -19.27 -0.58 -7.54
N LEU A 14 -19.36 -1.09 -6.31
CA LEU A 14 -19.04 -0.30 -5.11
C LEU A 14 -17.56 0.08 -5.09
N LEU A 15 -16.66 -0.87 -5.39
CA LEU A 15 -15.22 -0.66 -5.41
C LEU A 15 -14.83 0.37 -6.48
N ASP A 16 -15.41 0.30 -7.68
CA ASP A 16 -15.18 1.27 -8.76
C ASP A 16 -15.56 2.70 -8.33
N GLY A 17 -16.59 2.85 -7.49
CA GLY A 17 -16.98 4.15 -6.92
C GLY A 17 -16.18 4.60 -5.69
N LEU A 18 -15.36 3.73 -5.10
CA LEU A 18 -14.49 4.05 -3.97
C LEU A 18 -13.06 4.39 -4.41
N PHE A 19 -12.62 3.88 -5.55
CA PHE A 19 -11.32 4.23 -6.12
C PHE A 19 -11.41 5.52 -6.94
N VAL A 20 -10.39 6.36 -6.79
CA VAL A 20 -10.28 7.63 -7.52
C VAL A 20 -9.72 7.30 -8.90
N PRO A 21 -10.47 7.49 -10.01
CA PRO A 21 -10.03 7.09 -11.35
C PRO A 21 -8.69 7.72 -11.77
N GLU A 22 -8.43 8.93 -11.28
CA GLU A 22 -7.19 9.67 -11.51
C GLU A 22 -5.98 8.99 -10.86
N ALA A 23 -6.17 8.35 -9.69
CA ALA A 23 -5.12 7.61 -8.98
C ALA A 23 -4.71 6.31 -9.68
N HIS A 24 -5.50 5.86 -10.66
CA HIS A 24 -5.25 4.61 -11.37
C HIS A 24 -3.98 4.72 -12.20
N ARG A 25 -3.00 3.82 -11.99
CA ARG A 25 -1.66 3.88 -12.61
C ARG A 25 -1.61 3.93 -14.15
N TRP A 26 -2.71 3.60 -14.82
CA TRP A 26 -2.82 3.67 -16.29
C TRP A 26 -3.46 4.97 -16.78
N SER A 27 -3.89 5.86 -15.87
CA SER A 27 -4.30 7.21 -16.21
C SER A 27 -3.05 8.06 -16.52
N THR A 28 -3.21 9.09 -17.35
CA THR A 28 -2.13 10.05 -17.64
C THR A 28 -1.79 10.92 -16.42
N ASP A 29 -2.72 11.05 -15.49
CA ASP A 29 -2.62 11.96 -14.34
C ASP A 29 -2.22 11.24 -13.04
N ALA A 30 -1.95 9.93 -13.11
CA ALA A 30 -1.65 9.12 -11.93
C ALA A 30 -0.44 9.64 -11.16
N ALA A 31 0.63 10.03 -11.87
CA ALA A 31 1.86 10.50 -11.25
C ALA A 31 1.63 11.77 -10.43
N SER A 32 1.04 12.80 -11.03
CA SER A 32 0.72 14.06 -10.32
C SER A 32 -0.28 13.83 -9.19
N TRP A 33 -1.26 12.95 -9.38
CA TRP A 33 -2.20 12.60 -8.33
C TRP A 33 -1.50 12.01 -7.10
N TRP A 34 -0.58 11.06 -7.29
CA TRP A 34 0.18 10.44 -6.20
C TRP A 34 1.18 11.41 -5.56
N ASP A 35 1.82 12.28 -6.35
CA ASP A 35 2.69 13.34 -5.83
C ASP A 35 1.91 14.28 -4.89
N ASP A 36 0.74 14.76 -5.32
CA ASP A 36 -0.13 15.61 -4.51
C ASP A 36 -0.70 14.86 -3.29
N PHE A 37 -1.01 13.56 -3.46
CA PHE A 37 -1.51 12.72 -2.38
C PHE A 37 -0.46 12.62 -1.25
N TYR A 38 0.79 12.33 -1.59
CA TYR A 38 1.91 12.19 -0.65
C TYR A 38 2.52 13.52 -0.20
N GLY A 39 2.17 14.65 -0.85
CA GLY A 39 2.63 15.99 -0.48
C GLY A 39 2.24 16.42 0.93
N ASP A 40 1.16 15.86 1.49
CA ASP A 40 0.79 16.03 2.89
C ASP A 40 0.62 14.67 3.57
N ARG A 41 1.61 14.31 4.38
CA ARG A 41 1.69 13.06 5.14
C ARG A 41 1.01 13.14 6.51
N SER A 42 0.43 14.28 6.88
CA SER A 42 -0.32 14.44 8.13
C SER A 42 -1.79 13.98 8.01
N LYS A 43 -2.25 13.71 6.77
CA LYS A 43 -3.59 13.20 6.50
C LYS A 43 -3.87 11.94 7.33
N PRO A 44 -5.11 11.74 7.80
CA PRO A 44 -5.51 10.56 8.58
C PRO A 44 -5.69 9.33 7.69
N VAL A 45 -4.67 9.00 6.91
CA VAL A 45 -4.61 7.83 6.04
C VAL A 45 -4.08 6.66 6.88
N PRO A 46 -4.82 5.55 7.02
CA PRO A 46 -4.44 4.46 7.93
C PRO A 46 -3.03 3.93 7.73
N PHE A 47 -2.55 3.96 6.48
CA PHE A 47 -1.24 3.44 6.09
C PHE A 47 -0.10 4.49 6.13
N PHE A 48 -0.36 5.71 6.60
CA PHE A 48 0.68 6.70 6.93
C PHE A 48 1.26 6.51 8.34
N VAL A 49 0.67 5.62 9.14
CA VAL A 49 1.26 5.22 10.42
C VAL A 49 2.63 4.60 10.16
N ASP A 50 3.63 5.06 10.90
CA ASP A 50 5.02 4.58 10.81
C ASP A 50 5.19 3.23 11.53
N LYS A 51 4.51 2.21 11.02
CA LYS A 51 4.57 0.81 11.49
C LYS A 51 4.46 -0.13 10.30
N PRO A 52 5.26 -1.20 10.22
CA PRO A 52 5.11 -2.19 9.17
C PRO A 52 3.75 -2.88 9.24
N ASP A 53 3.37 -3.50 8.12
CA ASP A 53 2.14 -4.30 8.07
C ASP A 53 2.22 -5.49 9.04
N GLU A 54 1.13 -5.74 9.75
CA GLU A 54 1.05 -6.81 10.75
C GLU A 54 1.34 -8.19 10.15
N SER A 55 0.94 -8.41 8.89
CA SER A 55 1.18 -9.64 8.16
C SER A 55 2.66 -9.84 7.86
N LEU A 56 3.36 -8.77 7.49
CA LEU A 56 4.80 -8.79 7.22
C LEU A 56 5.58 -9.16 8.48
N VAL A 57 5.25 -8.52 9.61
CA VAL A 57 5.84 -8.84 10.93
C VAL A 57 5.60 -10.30 11.28
N SER A 58 4.35 -10.77 11.17
CA SER A 58 3.99 -12.17 11.43
C SER A 58 4.78 -13.16 10.58
N TYR A 59 5.06 -12.83 9.31
CA TYR A 59 5.80 -13.72 8.41
C TYR A 59 7.28 -13.81 8.77
N VAL A 60 7.91 -12.70 9.18
CA VAL A 60 9.29 -12.73 9.69
C VAL A 60 9.36 -13.51 10.99
N ASP A 61 8.48 -13.21 11.96
CA ASP A 61 8.49 -13.83 13.29
C ASP A 61 8.31 -15.34 13.24
N ARG A 62 7.49 -15.82 12.29
CA ARG A 62 7.26 -17.25 12.05
C ARG A 62 8.33 -17.91 11.18
N GLY A 63 9.31 -17.16 10.70
CA GLY A 63 10.35 -17.65 9.79
C GLY A 63 9.82 -18.07 8.42
N LEU A 64 8.65 -17.57 8.00
CA LEU A 64 8.10 -17.83 6.66
C LEU A 64 8.88 -17.08 5.58
N ILE A 65 9.44 -15.93 5.95
CA ILE A 65 10.42 -15.20 5.16
C ILE A 65 11.66 -14.97 6.03
N THR A 66 12.83 -15.06 5.41
CA THR A 66 14.13 -14.87 6.06
C THR A 66 14.95 -13.83 5.30
N PRO A 67 15.93 -13.17 5.95
CA PRO A 67 16.75 -12.15 5.30
C PRO A 67 17.30 -12.58 3.94
N GLY A 68 17.17 -11.69 2.96
CA GLY A 68 17.55 -11.89 1.57
C GLY A 68 17.24 -10.62 0.78
N ARG A 69 17.20 -10.72 -0.56
CA ARG A 69 16.81 -9.60 -1.42
C ARG A 69 15.29 -9.43 -1.44
N ALA A 70 14.81 -8.20 -1.26
CA ALA A 70 13.39 -7.85 -1.31
C ALA A 70 13.14 -6.63 -2.20
N LEU A 71 12.01 -6.62 -2.89
CA LEU A 71 11.50 -5.47 -3.65
C LEU A 71 10.15 -5.05 -3.07
N ASP A 72 10.06 -3.82 -2.56
CA ASP A 72 8.83 -3.20 -2.06
C ASP A 72 8.22 -2.32 -3.17
N LEU A 73 7.20 -2.83 -3.86
CA LEU A 73 6.53 -2.16 -4.98
C LEU A 73 5.38 -1.30 -4.48
N GLY A 74 5.39 -0.01 -4.81
CA GLY A 74 4.44 0.95 -4.26
C GLY A 74 4.71 1.21 -2.78
N CYS A 75 5.99 1.36 -2.43
CA CYS A 75 6.43 1.38 -1.03
C CYS A 75 5.91 2.57 -0.21
N GLY A 76 5.38 3.60 -0.89
CA GLY A 76 4.91 4.83 -0.26
C GLY A 76 6.02 5.47 0.57
N PRO A 77 5.78 5.80 1.86
CA PRO A 77 6.82 6.34 2.74
C PRO A 77 7.91 5.34 3.15
N GLY A 78 7.82 4.06 2.77
CA GLY A 78 8.86 3.06 2.99
C GLY A 78 8.78 2.29 4.32
N ARG A 79 7.64 2.31 5.01
CA ARG A 79 7.50 1.68 6.35
C ARG A 79 7.87 0.19 6.38
N ASN A 80 7.51 -0.55 5.34
CA ASN A 80 7.82 -1.98 5.21
C ASN A 80 9.29 -2.17 4.79
N ALA A 81 9.76 -1.41 3.81
CA ALA A 81 11.16 -1.41 3.40
C ALA A 81 12.13 -1.14 4.56
N HIS A 82 11.84 -0.12 5.38
CA HIS A 82 12.63 0.19 6.58
C HIS A 82 12.62 -0.94 7.61
N ALA A 83 11.45 -1.54 7.87
CA ALA A 83 11.34 -2.67 8.78
C ALA A 83 12.17 -3.88 8.29
N LEU A 84 12.06 -4.25 7.02
CA LEU A 84 12.83 -5.34 6.42
C LEU A 84 14.34 -5.05 6.44
N ALA A 85 14.76 -3.84 6.09
CA ALA A 85 16.16 -3.46 6.15
C ALA A 85 16.73 -3.57 7.58
N SER A 86 15.94 -3.18 8.60
CA SER A 86 16.33 -3.31 10.01
C SER A 86 16.51 -4.76 10.47
N LEU A 87 15.89 -5.71 9.75
CA LEU A 87 15.96 -7.15 9.98
C LEU A 87 17.04 -7.84 9.12
N GLY A 88 17.83 -7.06 8.38
CA GLY A 88 18.97 -7.56 7.59
C GLY A 88 18.63 -7.97 6.15
N PHE A 89 17.46 -7.60 5.64
CA PHE A 89 17.15 -7.74 4.21
C PHE A 89 17.90 -6.69 3.39
N ASP A 90 18.25 -7.04 2.15
CA ASP A 90 18.72 -6.11 1.12
C ASP A 90 17.51 -5.66 0.31
N VAL A 91 17.08 -4.40 0.50
CA VAL A 91 15.76 -3.93 0.04
C VAL A 91 15.89 -2.86 -1.03
N ASP A 92 15.27 -3.10 -2.18
CA ASP A 92 14.94 -2.08 -3.18
C ASP A 92 13.48 -1.65 -2.98
N ALA A 93 13.19 -0.36 -3.06
CA ALA A 93 11.83 0.19 -2.86
C ALA A 93 11.49 1.20 -3.96
N VAL A 94 10.32 1.07 -4.59
CA VAL A 94 9.86 1.88 -5.73
C VAL A 94 8.40 2.28 -5.64
#